data_AF-A0A842SW92-F1
#
_entry.id   AF-A0A842SW92-F1
#
_cell.length_a   1.000
_cell.length_b   1.000
_cell.length_c   1.000
_cell.angle_alpha   90.00
_cell.angle_beta   90.00
_cell.angle_gamma   90.00
#
_symmetry.space_group_name_H-M   'P 1'
#
loop_
_entity.id
_entity.type
_entity.pdbx_description
1 polymer ?
#
loop_
_entity_poly.entity_id
_entity_poly.type
_entity_poly.pdbx_seq_one_letter_code
_entity_poly.pdbx_strand_id
1 'polypeptide(L)'
;MRQFIFALLAAFFVLGCVSGPSEGPAEVPDVIPGQEEVELCDFESSFSGPGDGHFGKTKKLTGSVTCGAGQTLELTVDGQAVDSRTIQGNSTTTVTFDVPGLKTGALPVEVSSAGKTLYSREWGVEALGNQDVTHGDFDSLSFKLWRAMAFDIETAVDVGRISAYMKRLEGKTQPNTNLLVEIRKDENGEPGELVDSTTVPIEETTLTYNWIHFDFSPRAGLQEGRYWVVMQVEQTENIKLVSDAVMLHYMTVDRLAEGNDYTLQMALDVDEKTGYVSETEWVPLSYDREYNIILSE
;
A
#
# COMPACT_ATOMS: atom_id res chain seq x y z
N MET A 1 18.45 60.76 -39.02
CA MET A 1 19.36 60.92 -37.88
C MET A 1 20.04 59.57 -37.67
N ARG A 2 21.37 59.53 -37.89
CA ARG A 2 22.35 58.40 -37.78
C ARG A 2 22.13 57.18 -38.70
N GLN A 3 22.90 56.91 -39.77
CA GLN A 3 24.37 56.65 -39.90
C GLN A 3 24.78 55.38 -39.11
N PHE A 4 25.56 54.39 -39.60
CA PHE A 4 26.46 54.29 -40.75
C PHE A 4 27.20 52.89 -40.76
N ILE A 5 27.47 52.31 -41.96
CA ILE A 5 28.66 51.50 -42.47
C ILE A 5 29.23 50.29 -41.66
N PHE A 6 29.95 49.24 -42.14
CA PHE A 6 30.79 48.83 -43.31
C PHE A 6 30.74 47.27 -43.43
N ALA A 7 30.68 46.62 -44.61
CA ALA A 7 31.74 46.29 -45.61
C ALA A 7 32.82 45.31 -45.06
N LEU A 8 33.57 44.45 -45.78
CA LEU A 8 33.89 44.14 -47.19
C LEU A 8 34.84 42.90 -47.11
N LEU A 9 34.82 41.88 -48.00
CA LEU A 9 35.88 41.48 -48.99
C LEU A 9 35.61 39.98 -49.35
N ALA A 10 35.45 39.54 -50.61
CA ALA A 10 36.43 39.35 -51.70
C ALA A 10 37.38 38.13 -51.44
N ALA A 11 37.76 37.23 -52.37
CA ALA A 11 37.53 37.04 -53.81
C ALA A 11 38.02 35.63 -54.26
N PHE A 12 37.51 35.19 -55.42
CA PHE A 12 38.09 34.36 -56.50
C PHE A 12 39.34 33.47 -56.32
N PHE A 13 39.24 32.20 -56.78
CA PHE A 13 40.23 31.45 -57.59
C PHE A 13 39.54 30.21 -58.22
N VAL A 14 39.06 30.25 -59.47
CA VAL A 14 39.67 29.76 -60.74
C VAL A 14 40.27 28.33 -60.72
N LEU A 15 39.51 27.42 -61.34
CA LEU A 15 39.84 26.29 -62.23
C LEU A 15 41.29 25.76 -62.31
N GLY A 16 41.40 24.43 -62.20
CA GLY A 16 42.49 23.63 -62.74
C GLY A 16 42.09 22.17 -62.96
N CYS A 17 41.69 21.81 -64.18
CA CYS A 17 41.59 20.42 -64.64
C CYS A 17 42.99 19.86 -64.88
N VAL A 18 43.30 18.67 -64.34
CA VAL A 18 44.36 17.80 -64.86
C VAL A 18 43.86 16.35 -64.82
N SER A 19 43.75 15.76 -66.01
CA SER A 19 43.49 14.35 -66.26
C SER A 19 44.81 13.55 -66.31
N GLY A 20 44.80 12.33 -65.76
CA GLY A 20 45.88 11.32 -65.91
C GLY A 20 45.43 9.94 -65.37
N PRO A 21 46.03 8.82 -65.83
CA PRO A 21 45.27 7.67 -66.34
C PRO A 21 45.11 6.45 -65.40
N SER A 22 44.04 5.70 -65.70
CA SER A 22 43.77 4.26 -65.56
C SER A 22 44.89 3.31 -65.10
N GLU A 23 44.60 2.51 -64.06
CA GLU A 23 45.01 1.10 -63.94
C GLU A 23 43.91 0.29 -63.21
N GLY A 24 43.65 -0.93 -63.71
CA GLY A 24 42.56 -1.82 -63.32
C GLY A 24 42.85 -2.71 -62.08
N PRO A 25 42.03 -3.75 -61.83
CA PRO A 25 41.48 -4.07 -60.52
C PRO A 25 42.30 -5.10 -59.72
N ALA A 26 42.21 -5.02 -58.38
CA ALA A 26 42.61 -6.10 -57.48
C ALA A 26 41.35 -6.63 -56.76
N GLU A 27 40.98 -7.87 -57.06
CA GLU A 27 40.02 -8.65 -56.25
C GLU A 27 40.63 -8.92 -54.87
N VAL A 28 39.89 -8.55 -53.82
CA VAL A 28 40.21 -8.87 -52.43
C VAL A 28 39.40 -10.12 -52.06
N PRO A 29 40.01 -11.18 -51.52
CA PRO A 29 39.27 -12.32 -51.01
C PRO A 29 38.70 -11.99 -49.61
N ASP A 30 37.38 -11.89 -49.52
CA ASP A 30 36.66 -11.95 -48.24
C ASP A 30 36.61 -13.41 -47.78
N VAL A 31 37.29 -13.75 -46.68
CA VAL A 31 36.79 -14.56 -45.54
C VAL A 31 37.93 -14.56 -44.49
N ILE A 32 37.70 -13.93 -43.33
CA ILE A 32 38.53 -14.11 -42.13
C ILE A 32 37.90 -15.25 -41.29
N PRO A 33 38.58 -16.38 -41.08
CA PRO A 33 38.08 -17.45 -40.21
C PRO A 33 38.27 -17.07 -38.73
N GLY A 34 37.20 -17.08 -37.94
CA GLY A 34 37.27 -16.91 -36.48
C GLY A 34 36.36 -15.83 -35.87
N GLN A 35 35.50 -15.17 -36.65
CA GLN A 35 34.37 -14.45 -36.04
C GLN A 35 33.38 -15.50 -35.54
N GLU A 36 33.31 -15.67 -34.21
CA GLU A 36 32.10 -16.19 -33.57
C GLU A 36 30.93 -15.36 -34.12
N GLU A 37 29.98 -16.03 -34.77
CA GLU A 37 28.71 -15.41 -35.13
C GLU A 37 28.16 -14.80 -33.85
N VAL A 38 28.11 -13.46 -33.81
CA VAL A 38 27.31 -12.76 -32.82
C VAL A 38 25.90 -13.25 -33.07
N GLU A 39 25.39 -14.11 -32.18
CA GLU A 39 24.04 -14.64 -32.25
C GLU A 39 23.09 -13.45 -32.13
N LEU A 40 22.69 -12.93 -33.30
CA LEU A 40 21.73 -11.86 -33.45
C LEU A 40 20.38 -12.45 -33.06
N CYS A 41 19.92 -12.14 -31.86
CA CYS A 41 18.61 -12.53 -31.41
C CYS A 41 17.85 -11.31 -30.88
N ASP A 42 16.56 -11.26 -31.19
CA ASP A 42 15.71 -10.12 -30.89
C ASP A 42 15.29 -10.13 -29.43
N PHE A 43 15.37 -8.97 -28.78
CA PHE A 43 14.92 -8.81 -27.40
C PHE A 43 13.40 -9.02 -27.31
N GLU A 44 13.00 -9.99 -26.50
CA GLU A 44 11.59 -10.30 -26.23
C GLU A 44 11.31 -10.29 -24.73
N SER A 45 10.16 -9.74 -24.35
CA SER A 45 9.71 -9.69 -22.97
C SER A 45 8.20 -9.88 -22.85
N SER A 46 7.78 -10.60 -21.83
CA SER A 46 6.37 -10.74 -21.44
C SER A 46 6.24 -10.68 -19.93
N PHE A 47 5.24 -9.97 -19.42
CA PHE A 47 5.03 -9.77 -17.99
C PHE A 47 3.60 -10.11 -17.59
N SER A 48 3.47 -10.70 -16.40
CA SER A 48 2.23 -10.89 -15.68
C SER A 48 2.13 -9.85 -14.57
N GLY A 49 0.99 -9.15 -14.50
CA GLY A 49 0.78 -8.12 -13.49
C GLY A 49 0.72 -8.67 -12.06
N PRO A 50 0.84 -7.81 -11.05
CA PRO A 50 0.97 -8.20 -9.64
C PRO A 50 -0.27 -8.85 -8.99
N GLY A 51 -1.40 -9.01 -9.70
CA GLY A 51 -2.67 -9.45 -9.12
C GLY A 51 -3.37 -8.33 -8.35
N ASP A 52 -4.24 -8.68 -7.39
CA ASP A 52 -4.98 -7.71 -6.56
C ASP A 52 -4.06 -7.16 -5.45
N GLY A 53 -4.00 -5.84 -5.33
CA GLY A 53 -3.12 -5.14 -4.40
C GLY A 53 -3.82 -4.75 -3.10
N HIS A 54 -3.07 -4.75 -2.02
CA HIS A 54 -3.50 -4.15 -0.75
C HIS A 54 -2.42 -3.17 -0.30
N PHE A 55 -2.86 -2.09 0.33
CA PHE A 55 -1.99 -1.06 0.85
C PHE A 55 -0.99 -1.66 1.85
N GLY A 56 0.26 -1.21 1.84
CA GLY A 56 1.30 -1.71 2.74
C GLY A 56 1.68 -3.17 2.52
N LYS A 57 1.18 -3.84 1.46
CA LYS A 57 1.54 -5.20 1.06
C LYS A 57 2.33 -5.21 -0.24
N THR A 58 3.31 -6.10 -0.31
CA THR A 58 4.09 -6.30 -1.54
C THR A 58 3.52 -7.42 -2.39
N LYS A 59 3.42 -7.21 -3.70
CA LYS A 59 3.03 -8.23 -4.68
C LYS A 59 4.14 -8.48 -5.68
N LYS A 60 4.08 -9.65 -6.35
CA LYS A 60 5.10 -10.06 -7.31
C LYS A 60 4.64 -9.79 -8.74
N LEU A 61 5.41 -8.99 -9.47
CA LEU A 61 5.31 -8.89 -10.93
C LEU A 61 6.36 -9.81 -11.54
N THR A 62 5.91 -10.82 -12.28
CA THR A 62 6.81 -11.83 -12.89
C THR A 62 6.78 -11.70 -14.39
N GLY A 63 7.95 -11.70 -15.02
CA GLY A 63 8.08 -11.74 -16.47
C GLY A 63 9.12 -12.74 -16.95
N SER A 64 9.09 -13.00 -18.25
CA SER A 64 10.07 -13.78 -18.99
C SER A 64 10.76 -12.88 -19.99
N VAL A 65 12.09 -12.93 -20.02
CA VAL A 65 12.93 -12.13 -20.91
C VAL A 65 13.88 -13.02 -21.67
N THR A 66 13.93 -12.87 -22.99
CA THR A 66 14.82 -13.60 -23.90
C THR A 66 15.72 -12.61 -24.62
N CYS A 67 16.98 -12.97 -24.88
CA CYS A 67 17.93 -12.13 -25.61
C CYS A 67 18.18 -10.76 -24.95
N GLY A 68 18.25 -10.77 -23.61
CA GLY A 68 18.36 -9.56 -22.80
C GLY A 68 19.75 -9.25 -22.25
N ALA A 69 20.82 -9.98 -22.62
CA ALA A 69 22.12 -9.80 -21.97
C ALA A 69 22.56 -8.33 -21.89
N GLY A 70 22.87 -7.84 -20.69
CA GLY A 70 23.28 -6.46 -20.43
C GLY A 70 22.13 -5.44 -20.37
N GLN A 71 20.90 -5.81 -20.70
CA GLN A 71 19.74 -4.94 -20.52
C GLN A 71 19.43 -4.79 -19.03
N THR A 72 19.18 -3.55 -18.61
CA THR A 72 18.66 -3.25 -17.27
C THR A 72 17.18 -2.93 -17.39
N LEU A 73 16.40 -3.66 -16.59
CA LEU A 73 14.97 -3.48 -16.45
C LEU A 73 14.73 -2.65 -15.19
N GLU A 74 13.91 -1.62 -15.31
CA GLU A 74 13.56 -0.70 -14.21
C GLU A 74 12.07 -0.83 -13.95
N LEU A 75 11.70 -1.12 -12.70
CA LEU A 75 10.31 -1.08 -12.23
C LEU A 75 10.03 0.30 -11.66
N THR A 76 8.96 0.92 -12.13
CA THR A 76 8.36 2.10 -11.52
C THR A 76 6.93 1.82 -11.07
N VAL A 77 6.54 2.42 -9.95
CA VAL A 77 5.18 2.41 -9.42
C VAL A 77 4.81 3.85 -9.14
N ASP A 78 3.71 4.33 -9.72
CA ASP A 78 3.27 5.72 -9.62
C ASP A 78 4.35 6.74 -10.05
N GLY A 79 5.17 6.36 -11.03
CA GLY A 79 6.28 7.19 -11.54
C GLY A 79 7.52 7.23 -10.62
N GLN A 80 7.52 6.55 -9.48
CA GLN A 80 8.68 6.38 -8.62
C GLN A 80 9.42 5.09 -8.96
N ALA A 81 10.75 5.14 -9.09
CA ALA A 81 11.58 3.95 -9.25
C ALA A 81 11.58 3.11 -7.96
N VAL A 82 11.27 1.82 -8.09
CA VAL A 82 11.11 0.88 -6.97
C VAL A 82 12.20 -0.18 -6.96
N ASP A 83 12.51 -0.78 -8.12
CA ASP A 83 13.51 -1.86 -8.23
C ASP A 83 14.16 -1.84 -9.63
N SER A 84 15.34 -2.46 -9.75
CA SER A 84 16.04 -2.61 -11.04
C SER A 84 16.75 -3.96 -11.13
N ARG A 85 16.78 -4.57 -12.33
CA ARG A 85 17.37 -5.89 -12.57
C ARG A 85 18.15 -5.90 -13.89
N THR A 86 19.40 -6.33 -13.86
CA THR A 86 20.22 -6.52 -15.07
C THR A 86 20.23 -7.98 -15.51
N ILE A 87 19.89 -8.23 -16.77
CA ILE A 87 19.84 -9.57 -17.36
C ILE A 87 21.25 -10.02 -17.76
N GLN A 88 21.63 -11.23 -17.34
CA GLN A 88 23.02 -11.71 -17.45
C GLN A 88 23.31 -12.47 -18.76
N GLY A 89 22.30 -12.95 -19.48
CA GLY A 89 22.50 -13.77 -20.67
C GLY A 89 21.36 -13.68 -21.69
N ASN A 90 21.56 -14.31 -22.84
CA ASN A 90 20.57 -14.30 -23.94
C ASN A 90 19.54 -15.43 -23.85
N SER A 91 19.74 -16.42 -22.98
CA SER A 91 18.73 -17.44 -22.68
C SER A 91 17.50 -16.82 -22.01
N THR A 92 16.32 -17.39 -22.29
CA THR A 92 15.08 -17.04 -21.60
C THR A 92 15.25 -17.13 -20.08
N THR A 93 15.02 -16.02 -19.38
CA THR A 93 15.20 -15.88 -17.94
C THR A 93 13.92 -15.33 -17.32
N THR A 94 13.49 -15.94 -16.21
CA THR A 94 12.40 -15.40 -15.39
C THR A 94 12.92 -14.26 -14.53
N VAL A 95 12.23 -13.13 -14.56
CA VAL A 95 12.52 -11.96 -13.72
C VAL A 95 11.31 -11.72 -12.83
N THR A 96 11.56 -11.48 -11.54
CA THR A 96 10.50 -11.15 -10.58
C THR A 96 10.85 -9.84 -9.90
N PHE A 97 9.88 -8.93 -9.86
CA PHE A 97 9.95 -7.68 -9.12
C PHE A 97 8.97 -7.68 -7.95
N ASP A 98 9.37 -6.98 -6.88
CA ASP A 98 8.51 -6.63 -5.76
C ASP A 98 7.83 -5.30 -6.04
N VAL A 99 6.49 -5.33 -6.11
CA VAL A 99 5.63 -4.17 -6.36
C VAL A 99 4.95 -3.80 -5.04
N PRO A 100 5.39 -2.73 -4.36
CA PRO A 100 4.82 -2.30 -3.08
C PRO A 100 3.53 -1.51 -3.27
N GLY A 101 2.49 -1.84 -2.49
CA GLY A 101 1.23 -1.08 -2.43
C GLY A 101 1.37 0.21 -1.62
N LEU A 102 2.09 1.20 -2.15
CA LEU A 102 2.50 2.41 -1.41
C LEU A 102 1.38 3.43 -1.17
N LYS A 103 0.25 3.33 -1.88
CA LYS A 103 -0.93 4.18 -1.69
C LYS A 103 -2.17 3.45 -2.20
N THR A 104 -3.36 3.85 -1.76
CA THR A 104 -4.61 3.25 -2.24
C THR A 104 -5.04 3.80 -3.61
N GLY A 105 -5.86 3.03 -4.32
CA GLY A 105 -6.42 3.40 -5.62
C GLY A 105 -5.69 2.77 -6.81
N ALA A 106 -5.88 3.35 -8.00
CA ALA A 106 -5.25 2.87 -9.23
C ALA A 106 -3.83 3.44 -9.37
N LEU A 107 -2.82 2.56 -9.33
CA LEU A 107 -1.40 2.92 -9.44
C LEU A 107 -0.85 2.52 -10.81
N PRO A 108 -0.23 3.41 -11.59
CA PRO A 108 0.45 3.00 -12.81
C PRO A 108 1.72 2.22 -12.44
N VAL A 109 1.83 0.98 -12.92
CA VAL A 109 2.99 0.10 -12.74
C VAL A 109 3.63 -0.12 -14.09
N GLU A 110 4.90 0.25 -14.22
CA GLU A 110 5.64 0.14 -15.49
C GLU A 110 6.98 -0.57 -15.32
N VAL A 111 7.30 -1.44 -16.29
CA VAL A 111 8.66 -1.97 -16.45
C VAL A 111 9.22 -1.39 -17.73
N SER A 112 10.37 -0.73 -17.66
CA SER A 112 11.06 -0.15 -18.81
C SER A 112 12.49 -0.65 -18.93
N SER A 113 13.04 -0.58 -20.15
CA SER A 113 14.46 -0.80 -20.40
C SER A 113 14.96 0.19 -21.45
N ALA A 114 16.07 0.88 -21.16
CA ALA A 114 16.65 1.92 -22.01
C ALA A 114 15.62 2.97 -22.49
N GLY A 115 14.69 3.36 -21.60
CA GLY A 115 13.62 4.33 -21.91
C GLY A 115 12.44 3.77 -22.73
N LYS A 116 12.44 2.49 -23.08
CA LYS A 116 11.31 1.82 -23.73
C LYS A 116 10.45 1.08 -22.69
N THR A 117 9.16 1.40 -22.66
CA THR A 117 8.18 0.67 -21.84
C THR A 117 7.98 -0.74 -22.39
N LEU A 118 8.19 -1.75 -21.53
CA LEU A 118 8.01 -3.17 -21.81
C LEU A 118 6.70 -3.71 -21.22
N TYR A 119 6.26 -3.11 -20.11
CA TYR A 119 5.00 -3.39 -19.44
C TYR A 119 4.44 -2.10 -18.87
N SER A 120 3.13 -1.89 -18.97
CA SER A 120 2.42 -0.80 -18.31
C SER A 120 0.98 -1.23 -18.01
N ARG A 121 0.55 -1.05 -16.77
CA ARG A 121 -0.82 -1.34 -16.33
C ARG A 121 -1.19 -0.48 -15.12
N GLU A 122 -2.46 -0.12 -15.01
CA GLU A 122 -3.04 0.33 -13.74
C GLU A 122 -3.28 -0.86 -12.79
N TRP A 123 -2.67 -0.79 -11.61
CA TRP A 123 -2.79 -1.75 -10.52
C TRP A 123 -3.70 -1.18 -9.42
N GLY A 124 -4.83 -1.86 -9.15
CA GLY A 124 -5.72 -1.47 -8.05
C GLY A 124 -5.16 -1.92 -6.71
N VAL A 125 -4.93 -0.96 -5.81
CA VAL A 125 -4.48 -1.18 -4.44
C VAL A 125 -5.60 -0.80 -3.48
N GLU A 126 -6.13 -1.79 -2.78
CA GLU A 126 -7.19 -1.61 -1.79
C GLU A 126 -6.62 -1.12 -0.46
N ALA A 127 -7.48 -0.50 0.36
CA ALA A 127 -7.12 -0.12 1.72
C ALA A 127 -6.85 -1.37 2.60
N LEU A 128 -6.16 -1.20 3.73
CA LEU A 128 -5.96 -2.31 4.68
C LEU A 128 -7.23 -2.56 5.51
N GLY A 129 -7.56 -3.82 5.76
CA GLY A 129 -8.70 -4.22 6.62
C GLY A 129 -9.92 -4.75 5.85
N ASN A 130 -11.00 -5.11 6.56
CA ASN A 130 -12.14 -5.84 5.97
C ASN A 130 -13.27 -4.90 5.48
N GLN A 131 -13.78 -5.16 4.27
CA GLN A 131 -14.92 -4.47 3.64
C GLN A 131 -16.08 -5.39 3.23
N ASP A 132 -16.17 -6.61 3.75
CA ASP A 132 -17.34 -7.45 3.50
C ASP A 132 -18.45 -7.20 4.55
N VAL A 133 -19.50 -6.52 4.06
CA VAL A 133 -20.67 -6.14 4.86
C VAL A 133 -21.82 -7.14 4.69
N THR A 134 -21.62 -8.25 3.97
CA THR A 134 -22.67 -9.23 3.72
C THR A 134 -22.74 -10.24 4.88
N HIS A 135 -23.92 -10.37 5.49
CA HIS A 135 -24.19 -11.29 6.62
C HIS A 135 -23.43 -10.98 7.94
N GLY A 136 -23.26 -9.71 8.28
CA GLY A 136 -22.57 -9.31 9.51
C GLY A 136 -23.30 -9.69 10.81
N ASP A 137 -22.55 -10.24 11.76
CA ASP A 137 -22.88 -10.29 13.18
C ASP A 137 -22.33 -9.03 13.88
N PHE A 138 -22.53 -8.91 15.20
CA PHE A 138 -22.07 -7.75 15.95
C PHE A 138 -21.55 -8.09 17.34
N ASP A 139 -20.50 -7.38 17.73
CA ASP A 139 -19.97 -7.34 19.09
C ASP A 139 -20.32 -6.02 19.75
N SER A 140 -20.69 -6.07 21.02
CA SER A 140 -20.88 -4.85 21.81
C SER A 140 -19.54 -4.24 22.22
N LEU A 141 -19.46 -2.92 22.09
CA LEU A 141 -18.51 -2.02 22.70
C LEU A 141 -19.23 -1.24 23.80
N SER A 142 -18.53 -1.01 24.91
CA SER A 142 -19.00 -0.14 25.98
C SER A 142 -17.80 0.40 26.76
N PHE A 143 -18.04 1.30 27.71
CA PHE A 143 -16.97 1.79 28.59
C PHE A 143 -16.38 0.70 29.50
N LYS A 144 -16.95 -0.51 29.51
CA LYS A 144 -16.44 -1.69 30.22
C LYS A 144 -15.76 -2.70 29.32
N LEU A 145 -15.76 -2.47 28.01
CA LEU A 145 -15.51 -3.52 27.07
C LEU A 145 -14.86 -2.98 25.81
N TRP A 146 -13.57 -3.28 25.68
CA TRP A 146 -12.78 -2.87 24.53
C TRP A 146 -12.68 -4.01 23.51
N ARG A 147 -12.44 -3.64 22.26
CA ARG A 147 -12.16 -4.57 21.16
C ARG A 147 -10.87 -4.17 20.48
N ALA A 148 -10.04 -5.16 20.19
CA ALA A 148 -8.81 -4.96 19.45
C ALA A 148 -8.77 -5.86 18.23
N MET A 149 -8.23 -5.33 17.13
CA MET A 149 -7.91 -6.10 15.92
C MET A 149 -6.46 -5.86 15.53
N ALA A 150 -5.72 -6.94 15.29
CA ALA A 150 -4.36 -6.87 14.79
C ALA A 150 -4.33 -6.58 13.28
N PHE A 151 -3.32 -5.85 12.84
CA PHE A 151 -2.98 -5.69 11.43
C PHE A 151 -1.46 -5.59 11.27
N ASP A 152 -0.96 -6.06 10.13
CA ASP A 152 0.47 -6.12 9.84
C ASP A 152 0.85 -5.09 8.77
N ILE A 153 1.82 -4.25 9.10
CA ILE A 153 2.43 -3.26 8.21
C ILE A 153 3.75 -3.83 7.69
N GLU A 154 3.87 -4.07 6.38
CA GLU A 154 5.14 -4.55 5.77
C GLU A 154 6.01 -3.39 5.27
N THR A 155 5.45 -2.19 5.16
CA THR A 155 6.16 -0.99 4.74
C THR A 155 5.58 0.21 5.46
N ALA A 156 6.44 1.13 5.90
CA ALA A 156 6.01 2.30 6.66
C ALA A 156 4.85 3.06 5.97
N VAL A 157 3.88 3.52 6.78
CA VAL A 157 2.65 4.19 6.35
C VAL A 157 2.35 5.39 7.26
N ASP A 158 1.76 6.44 6.70
CA ASP A 158 1.08 7.49 7.48
C ASP A 158 -0.44 7.29 7.45
N VAL A 159 -1.02 6.72 8.52
CA VAL A 159 -2.46 6.48 8.62
C VAL A 159 -3.20 7.80 8.84
N GLY A 160 -4.03 8.20 7.88
CA GLY A 160 -4.86 9.40 8.00
C GLY A 160 -6.28 9.12 8.51
N ARG A 161 -6.81 7.91 8.27
CA ARG A 161 -8.16 7.56 8.70
C ARG A 161 -8.30 6.08 9.02
N ILE A 162 -9.06 5.80 10.08
CA ILE A 162 -9.66 4.50 10.34
C ILE A 162 -11.18 4.62 10.15
N SER A 163 -11.78 3.67 9.43
CA SER A 163 -13.23 3.60 9.26
C SER A 163 -13.76 2.30 9.83
N ALA A 164 -14.82 2.35 10.63
CA ALA A 164 -15.44 1.16 11.22
C ALA A 164 -16.93 1.10 10.88
N TYR A 165 -17.45 -0.07 10.52
CA TYR A 165 -18.88 -0.27 10.27
C TYR A 165 -19.59 -0.62 11.57
N MET A 166 -20.54 0.23 11.99
CA MET A 166 -21.12 0.15 13.33
C MET A 166 -22.64 0.39 13.32
N LYS A 167 -23.32 -0.15 14.32
CA LYS A 167 -24.70 0.19 14.69
C LYS A 167 -24.73 0.79 16.09
N ARG A 168 -25.46 1.88 16.30
CA ARG A 168 -25.66 2.46 17.63
C ARG A 168 -27.03 2.03 18.15
N LEU A 169 -27.10 1.39 19.32
CA LEU A 169 -28.39 0.95 19.87
C LEU A 169 -29.09 2.06 20.64
N GLU A 170 -30.40 1.86 20.83
CA GLU A 170 -31.26 2.74 21.62
C GLU A 170 -30.79 2.74 23.08
N GLY A 171 -30.41 3.92 23.57
CA GLY A 171 -30.00 4.17 24.94
C GLY A 171 -29.92 5.67 25.19
N LYS A 172 -30.06 6.11 26.44
CA LYS A 172 -29.74 7.50 26.81
C LYS A 172 -28.23 7.65 26.74
N THR A 173 -27.69 7.99 25.57
CA THR A 173 -26.27 8.32 25.47
C THR A 173 -25.98 9.51 26.36
N GLN A 174 -25.03 9.31 27.27
CA GLN A 174 -24.63 10.39 28.16
C GLN A 174 -24.07 11.52 27.30
N PRO A 175 -24.45 12.78 27.56
CA PRO A 175 -23.71 13.91 27.02
C PRO A 175 -22.21 13.69 27.29
N ASN A 176 -21.36 13.90 26.28
CA ASN A 176 -19.91 13.67 26.35
C ASN A 176 -19.47 12.20 26.31
N THR A 177 -20.27 11.30 25.72
CA THR A 177 -19.80 9.96 25.33
C THR A 177 -19.08 10.04 23.99
N ASN A 178 -17.86 9.52 23.92
CA ASN A 178 -17.06 9.46 22.71
C ASN A 178 -16.80 8.01 22.30
N LEU A 179 -16.74 7.77 21.00
CA LEU A 179 -16.03 6.62 20.45
C LEU A 179 -14.55 6.97 20.36
N LEU A 180 -13.70 6.15 20.93
CA LEU A 180 -12.25 6.28 20.85
C LEU A 180 -11.70 5.15 20.00
N VAL A 181 -10.81 5.50 19.08
CA VAL A 181 -9.95 4.52 18.42
C VAL A 181 -8.50 4.83 18.75
N GLU A 182 -7.74 3.80 19.05
CA GLU A 182 -6.31 3.86 19.29
C GLU A 182 -5.57 2.94 18.32
N ILE A 183 -4.40 3.36 17.89
CA ILE A 183 -3.41 2.50 17.26
C ILE A 183 -2.38 2.17 18.34
N ARG A 184 -2.21 0.89 18.64
CA ARG A 184 -1.21 0.39 19.60
C ARG A 184 -0.21 -0.51 18.89
N LYS A 185 1.05 -0.51 19.33
CA LYS A 185 2.02 -1.52 18.88
C LYS A 185 1.65 -2.89 19.43
N ASP A 186 2.02 -3.94 18.70
CA ASP A 186 1.99 -5.28 19.25
C ASP A 186 3.02 -5.46 20.35
N GLU A 187 2.61 -6.10 21.44
CA GLU A 187 3.46 -6.58 22.51
C GLU A 187 3.14 -8.05 22.78
N ASN A 188 3.86 -8.93 22.10
CA ASN A 188 3.73 -10.39 22.22
C ASN A 188 2.34 -10.93 21.86
N GLY A 189 1.72 -10.39 20.80
CA GLY A 189 0.40 -10.80 20.36
C GLY A 189 -0.76 -10.13 21.10
N GLU A 190 -0.50 -9.03 21.81
CA GLU A 190 -1.51 -8.21 22.49
C GLU A 190 -1.28 -6.70 22.24
N PRO A 191 -2.31 -5.85 22.35
CA PRO A 191 -2.15 -4.40 22.31
C PRO A 191 -1.24 -3.87 23.44
N GLY A 192 -0.09 -3.31 23.08
CA GLY A 192 0.91 -2.73 23.97
C GLY A 192 0.92 -1.20 23.98
N GLU A 193 2.07 -0.60 23.66
CA GLU A 193 2.29 0.85 23.68
C GLU A 193 1.36 1.61 22.71
N LEU A 194 0.72 2.67 23.20
CA LEU A 194 -0.07 3.60 22.38
C LEU A 194 0.82 4.35 21.38
N VAL A 195 0.45 4.28 20.10
CA VAL A 195 1.09 5.03 19.02
C VAL A 195 0.35 6.34 18.78
N ASP A 196 -0.96 6.26 18.55
CA ASP A 196 -1.81 7.42 18.29
C ASP A 196 -3.27 7.11 18.63
N SER A 197 -4.10 8.13 18.79
CA SER A 197 -5.52 8.01 19.13
C SER A 197 -6.35 9.16 18.59
N THR A 198 -7.62 8.88 18.30
CA THR A 198 -8.58 9.93 17.94
C THR A 198 -9.98 9.56 18.42
N THR A 199 -10.81 10.57 18.67
CA THR A 199 -12.15 10.41 19.22
C THR A 199 -13.20 11.01 18.32
N VAL A 200 -14.38 10.40 18.31
CA VAL A 200 -15.58 10.89 17.63
C VAL A 200 -16.70 11.00 18.64
N PRO A 201 -17.31 12.19 18.82
CA PRO A 201 -18.42 12.36 19.74
C PRO A 201 -19.65 11.57 19.27
N ILE A 202 -20.36 10.98 20.22
CA ILE A 202 -21.67 10.38 19.95
C ILE A 202 -22.74 11.47 20.15
N GLU A 203 -23.00 12.21 19.08
CA GLU A 203 -23.94 13.35 19.13
C GLU A 203 -25.42 12.91 19.14
N GLU A 204 -25.76 11.82 18.45
CA GLU A 204 -27.13 11.32 18.31
C GLU A 204 -27.19 9.78 18.23
N THR A 205 -28.33 9.23 18.66
CA THR A 205 -28.66 7.80 18.54
C THR A 205 -28.93 7.44 17.07
N THR A 206 -28.32 6.33 16.58
CA THR A 206 -28.54 5.87 15.19
C THR A 206 -28.79 4.35 15.13
N LEU A 207 -30.06 3.94 14.95
CA LEU A 207 -30.43 2.52 14.85
C LEU A 207 -30.07 1.85 13.52
N THR A 208 -29.46 2.59 12.59
CA THR A 208 -29.01 2.10 11.30
C THR A 208 -27.51 1.81 11.32
N TYR A 209 -27.10 0.87 10.47
CA TYR A 209 -25.69 0.61 10.21
C TYR A 209 -25.07 1.74 9.41
N ASN A 210 -23.93 2.24 9.86
CA ASN A 210 -23.21 3.33 9.20
C ASN A 210 -21.70 3.15 9.35
N TRP A 211 -20.95 3.68 8.39
CA TRP A 211 -19.51 3.87 8.54
C TRP A 211 -19.25 5.06 9.47
N ILE A 212 -18.43 4.82 10.49
CA ILE A 212 -17.89 5.86 11.37
C ILE A 212 -16.43 6.06 10.99
N HIS A 213 -16.01 7.32 10.82
CA HIS A 213 -14.67 7.68 10.40
C HIS A 213 -13.92 8.37 11.54
N PHE A 214 -12.69 7.93 11.75
CA PHE A 214 -11.76 8.39 12.77
C PHE A 214 -10.56 9.00 12.05
N ASP A 215 -10.54 10.33 11.97
CA ASP A 215 -9.48 11.07 11.27
C ASP A 215 -8.31 11.36 12.22
N PHE A 216 -7.09 11.08 11.76
CA PHE A 216 -5.83 11.34 12.45
C PHE A 216 -5.19 12.61 11.85
N SER A 217 -5.01 13.64 12.69
CA SER A 217 -4.40 14.91 12.28
C SER A 217 -3.48 15.45 13.40
N PRO A 218 -2.15 15.39 13.25
CA PRO A 218 -1.40 14.86 12.10
C PRO A 218 -1.63 13.36 11.86
N ARG A 219 -1.29 12.87 10.66
CA ARG A 219 -1.39 11.44 10.33
C ARG A 219 -0.50 10.61 11.26
N ALA A 220 -0.94 9.40 11.61
CA ALA A 220 -0.21 8.48 12.47
C ALA A 220 0.84 7.70 11.67
N GLY A 221 2.12 8.03 11.86
CA GLY A 221 3.23 7.36 11.17
C GLY A 221 3.57 6.00 11.80
N LEU A 222 3.35 4.91 11.06
CA LEU A 222 3.64 3.54 11.46
C LEU A 222 4.84 3.01 10.68
N GLN A 223 5.74 2.30 11.36
CA GLN A 223 6.85 1.56 10.74
C GLN A 223 6.44 0.11 10.45
N GLU A 224 7.27 -0.64 9.74
CA GLU A 224 7.09 -2.09 9.58
C GLU A 224 6.91 -2.79 10.94
N GLY A 225 5.89 -3.64 11.04
CA GLY A 225 5.55 -4.37 12.26
C GLY A 225 4.06 -4.68 12.40
N ARG A 226 3.70 -5.39 13.48
CA ARG A 226 2.32 -5.65 13.88
C ARG A 226 1.79 -4.56 14.80
N TYR A 227 0.55 -4.16 14.58
CA TYR A 227 -0.16 -3.15 15.35
C TYR A 227 -1.58 -3.62 15.65
N TRP A 228 -2.24 -2.91 16.55
CA TRP A 228 -3.61 -3.15 16.96
C TRP A 228 -4.44 -1.89 16.79
N VAL A 229 -5.61 -2.01 16.18
CA VAL A 229 -6.68 -1.01 16.29
C VAL A 229 -7.52 -1.36 17.51
N VAL A 230 -7.53 -0.51 18.53
CA VAL A 230 -8.35 -0.68 19.73
C VAL A 230 -9.53 0.28 19.70
N MET A 231 -10.74 -0.26 19.75
CA MET A 231 -12.00 0.47 19.74
C MET A 231 -12.61 0.49 21.15
N GLN A 232 -13.01 1.67 21.61
CA GLN A 232 -13.49 1.91 22.97
C GLN A 232 -14.67 2.90 22.99
N VAL A 233 -15.38 2.93 24.13
CA VAL A 233 -16.34 3.99 24.47
C VAL A 233 -15.80 4.72 25.70
N GLU A 234 -15.60 6.03 25.58
CA GLU A 234 -15.15 6.90 26.67
C GLU A 234 -16.32 7.73 27.22
N GLN A 235 -16.40 7.89 28.54
CA GLN A 235 -17.36 8.75 29.23
C GLN A 235 -16.62 9.63 30.24
N THR A 236 -16.78 10.96 30.12
CA THR A 236 -15.97 11.95 30.86
C THR A 236 -16.63 12.52 32.11
N GLU A 237 -17.94 12.34 32.33
CA GLU A 237 -18.64 12.86 33.52
C GLU A 237 -19.71 11.91 34.07
N ASN A 238 -19.87 11.89 35.41
CA ASN A 238 -20.92 11.19 36.17
C ASN A 238 -21.28 9.78 35.64
N ILE A 239 -20.58 8.77 36.17
CA ILE A 239 -20.80 7.34 35.91
C ILE A 239 -22.12 6.89 36.57
N LYS A 240 -23.24 7.41 36.08
CA LYS A 240 -24.41 6.56 35.96
C LYS A 240 -24.07 5.65 34.80
N LEU A 241 -23.75 4.41 35.12
CA LEU A 241 -23.52 3.33 34.16
C LEU A 241 -24.74 3.22 33.24
N VAL A 242 -24.78 4.02 32.18
CA VAL A 242 -25.68 3.80 31.07
C VAL A 242 -24.84 3.01 30.08
N SER A 243 -25.25 1.78 29.86
CA SER A 243 -24.64 0.91 28.86
C SER A 243 -24.95 1.50 27.48
N ASP A 244 -24.12 2.43 27.03
CA ASP A 244 -24.04 2.79 25.63
C ASP A 244 -23.39 1.61 24.92
N ALA A 245 -24.23 0.65 24.51
CA ALA A 245 -23.81 -0.47 23.69
C ALA A 245 -23.71 0.02 22.24
N VAL A 246 -22.49 0.22 21.77
CA VAL A 246 -22.21 0.42 20.36
C VAL A 246 -21.85 -0.93 19.76
N MET A 247 -22.44 -1.28 18.64
CA MET A 247 -22.24 -2.58 18.01
C MET A 247 -21.24 -2.45 16.87
N LEU A 248 -20.07 -3.08 17.01
CA LEU A 248 -19.06 -3.18 15.97
C LEU A 248 -19.37 -4.41 15.11
N HIS A 249 -19.43 -4.22 13.79
CA HIS A 249 -19.72 -5.31 12.88
C HIS A 249 -18.53 -6.21 12.64
N TYR A 250 -18.80 -7.50 12.61
CA TYR A 250 -17.86 -8.51 12.18
C TYR A 250 -18.53 -9.56 11.31
N MET A 251 -17.70 -10.28 10.57
CA MET A 251 -18.07 -11.49 9.87
C MET A 251 -17.57 -12.69 10.64
N THR A 252 -18.44 -13.67 10.84
CA THR A 252 -17.99 -14.98 11.31
C THR A 252 -17.54 -15.80 10.11
N VAL A 253 -16.26 -16.17 10.07
CA VAL A 253 -15.71 -17.04 9.03
C VAL A 253 -16.12 -18.49 9.31
N ASP A 254 -15.97 -18.94 10.56
CA ASP A 254 -16.42 -20.24 11.03
C ASP A 254 -16.84 -20.18 12.52
N ARG A 255 -18.13 -20.43 12.78
CA ARG A 255 -18.73 -20.47 14.13
C ARG A 255 -18.37 -21.71 14.94
N LEU A 256 -17.59 -22.64 14.39
CA LEU A 256 -17.14 -23.85 15.06
C LEU A 256 -15.62 -23.85 15.29
N ALA A 257 -14.88 -22.97 14.62
CA ALA A 257 -13.44 -22.80 14.83
C ALA A 257 -13.13 -22.20 16.21
N GLU A 258 -11.93 -22.42 16.73
CA GLU A 258 -11.48 -21.67 17.91
C GLU A 258 -11.26 -20.19 17.54
N GLY A 259 -11.17 -19.34 18.56
CA GLY A 259 -10.84 -17.93 18.37
C GLY A 259 -9.51 -17.75 17.66
N ASN A 260 -9.39 -16.68 16.87
CA ASN A 260 -8.14 -16.33 16.20
C ASN A 260 -7.22 -15.47 17.08
N ASP A 261 -5.96 -15.33 16.68
CA ASP A 261 -4.93 -14.55 17.37
C ASP A 261 -4.91 -13.08 16.96
N TYR A 262 -5.83 -12.64 16.09
CA TYR A 262 -5.88 -11.29 15.55
C TYR A 262 -7.10 -10.49 16.01
N THR A 263 -7.96 -11.05 16.87
CA THR A 263 -9.07 -10.34 17.52
C THR A 263 -9.12 -10.61 19.01
N LEU A 264 -9.01 -9.55 19.81
CA LEU A 264 -9.00 -9.62 21.26
C LEU A 264 -10.09 -8.74 21.88
N GLN A 265 -10.47 -9.08 23.09
CA GLN A 265 -11.34 -8.30 23.95
C GLN A 265 -10.67 -8.07 25.29
N MET A 266 -10.86 -6.89 25.86
CA MET A 266 -10.56 -6.62 27.26
C MET A 266 -11.86 -6.21 27.95
N ALA A 267 -12.21 -6.92 29.02
CA ALA A 267 -13.22 -6.45 29.96
C ALA A 267 -12.52 -5.52 30.96
N LEU A 268 -13.15 -4.42 31.33
CA LEU A 268 -12.60 -3.51 32.34
C LEU A 268 -13.29 -3.76 33.67
N ASP A 269 -12.50 -3.75 34.75
CA ASP A 269 -13.06 -3.71 36.10
C ASP A 269 -13.47 -2.27 36.42
N VAL A 270 -14.72 -2.10 36.87
CA VAL A 270 -15.29 -0.79 37.16
C VAL A 270 -15.78 -0.78 38.58
N ASP A 271 -15.14 0.05 39.41
CA ASP A 271 -15.63 0.33 40.74
C ASP A 271 -16.92 1.14 40.65
N GLU A 272 -18.06 0.53 40.96
CA GLU A 272 -19.37 1.17 40.87
C GLU A 272 -19.55 2.38 41.80
N LYS A 273 -18.70 2.53 42.82
CA LYS A 273 -18.79 3.63 43.80
C LYS A 273 -17.97 4.83 43.38
N THR A 274 -16.75 4.59 42.91
CA THR A 274 -15.82 5.66 42.51
C THR A 274 -15.89 5.96 41.02
N GLY A 275 -16.37 4.99 40.25
CA GLY A 275 -16.32 5.02 38.80
C GLY A 275 -14.92 4.80 38.23
N TYR A 276 -13.96 4.41 39.07
CA TYR A 276 -12.61 4.10 38.61
C TYR A 276 -12.65 2.86 37.72
N VAL A 277 -11.94 2.95 36.60
CA VAL A 277 -11.83 1.88 35.61
C VAL A 277 -10.39 1.36 35.64
N SER A 278 -10.22 0.05 35.71
CA SER A 278 -8.92 -0.61 35.53
C SER A 278 -8.96 -1.65 34.43
N GLU A 279 -7.91 -1.65 33.61
CA GLU A 279 -7.65 -2.67 32.59
C GLU A 279 -7.50 -4.06 33.22
N THR A 280 -7.96 -5.09 32.52
CA THR A 280 -7.74 -6.49 32.91
C THR A 280 -6.81 -7.17 31.90
N GLU A 281 -7.08 -8.41 31.52
CA GLU A 281 -6.30 -9.16 30.53
C GLU A 281 -7.00 -9.11 29.17
N TRP A 282 -6.19 -9.09 28.11
CA TRP A 282 -6.69 -9.36 26.77
C TRP A 282 -7.04 -10.83 26.64
N VAL A 283 -8.24 -11.11 26.14
CA VAL A 283 -8.70 -12.47 25.86
C VAL A 283 -9.08 -12.62 24.39
N PRO A 284 -8.65 -13.69 23.71
CA PRO A 284 -9.13 -14.01 22.37
C PRO A 284 -10.64 -14.15 22.37
N LEU A 285 -11.28 -13.61 21.33
CA LEU A 285 -12.71 -13.79 21.14
C LEU A 285 -13.01 -15.19 20.61
N SER A 286 -14.15 -15.76 21.02
CA SER A 286 -14.54 -17.09 20.56
C SER A 286 -14.92 -17.07 19.08
N TYR A 287 -14.52 -18.12 18.35
CA TYR A 287 -14.74 -18.30 16.91
C TYR A 287 -13.94 -17.34 16.04
N ASP A 288 -13.74 -17.71 14.78
CA ASP A 288 -12.96 -16.92 13.83
C ASP A 288 -13.79 -15.73 13.34
N ARG A 289 -13.34 -14.52 13.67
CA ARG A 289 -14.03 -13.26 13.39
C ARG A 289 -13.12 -12.30 12.64
N GLU A 290 -13.70 -11.60 11.68
CA GLU A 290 -13.05 -10.48 11.02
C GLU A 290 -13.93 -9.24 11.18
N TYR A 291 -13.44 -8.16 11.81
CA TYR A 291 -14.23 -6.92 11.90
C TYR A 291 -14.14 -6.07 10.65
N ASN A 292 -15.21 -5.34 10.39
CA ASN A 292 -15.33 -4.39 9.30
C ASN A 292 -14.65 -3.06 9.66
N ILE A 293 -13.32 -3.06 9.60
CA ILE A 293 -12.46 -1.91 9.82
C ILE A 293 -11.57 -1.70 8.60
N ILE A 294 -11.41 -0.45 8.18
CA ILE A 294 -10.58 -0.04 7.03
C ILE A 294 -9.58 1.02 7.49
N LEU A 295 -8.32 0.86 7.12
CA LEU A 295 -7.24 1.81 7.35
C LEU A 295 -6.82 2.43 6.00
N SER A 296 -6.80 3.76 5.94
CA SER A 296 -6.43 4.52 4.74
C SER A 296 -5.50 5.68 5.07
N GLU A 297 -4.69 6.07 4.08
CA GLU A 297 -3.86 7.29 4.11
C GLU A 297 -4.70 8.57 4.00
#